data_AF-A0A1B9YSU9-F1
#
_entry.id   AF-A0A1B9YSU9-F1
#
_cell.length_a   1.000
_cell.length_b   1.000
_cell.length_c   1.000
_cell.angle_alpha   90.00
_cell.angle_beta   90.00
_cell.angle_gamma   90.00
#
_symmetry.space_group_name_H-M   'P 1'
#
loop_
_entity.id
_entity.type
_entity.pdbx_description
1 polymer ?
#
loop_
_entity_poly.entity_id
_entity_poly.type
_entity_poly.pdbx_seq_one_letter_code
_entity_poly.pdbx_strand_id
1 'polypeptide(L)'
;MHPDNRKKLNDRVIRAAEVALAAQKYVSPVDVLVGIGWLDPGALKRWRQGQVDYLERVTQTNLPRISEAMKLFRSCATAKGLIPSETHYVARTPSRQTLRFSKSGNPTIERLYRTHWISDELSEKKRERLVERTSRAPELVVIQPLNDTWKCHRCGGTADLLIMESPGPACMRCTGLADLEFLGAGNALLTRRVKAKSPRHAVVVRFSKTPGPL
;
A
#
# COMPACT_ATOMS: atom_id res chain seq x y z
N MET A 1 -28.14 -14.30 -1.40
CA MET A 1 -27.38 -14.38 -2.67
C MET A 1 -27.54 -15.78 -3.23
N HIS A 2 -27.74 -15.92 -4.54
CA HIS A 2 -27.90 -17.23 -5.18
C HIS A 2 -26.63 -18.11 -4.97
N PRO A 3 -26.75 -19.42 -4.67
CA PRO A 3 -25.61 -20.31 -4.38
C PRO A 3 -24.51 -20.27 -5.46
N ASP A 4 -24.91 -20.17 -6.72
CA ASP A 4 -24.00 -20.09 -7.87
C ASP A 4 -23.09 -18.84 -7.85
N ASN A 5 -23.62 -17.70 -7.41
CA ASN A 5 -22.85 -16.46 -7.27
C ASN A 5 -21.80 -16.56 -6.15
N ARG A 6 -22.10 -17.33 -5.10
CA ARG A 6 -21.15 -17.58 -4.00
C ARG A 6 -20.00 -18.46 -4.46
N LYS A 7 -20.29 -19.51 -5.23
CA LYS A 7 -19.28 -20.39 -5.83
C LYS A 7 -18.34 -19.61 -6.76
N LYS A 8 -18.90 -18.82 -7.69
CA LYS A 8 -18.12 -17.95 -8.60
C LYS A 8 -17.23 -16.95 -7.84
N LEU A 9 -17.73 -16.37 -6.75
CA LEU A 9 -16.93 -15.48 -5.91
C LEU A 9 -15.78 -16.23 -5.23
N ASN A 10 -16.05 -17.42 -4.69
CA ASN A 10 -15.04 -18.26 -4.07
C ASN A 10 -13.89 -18.60 -5.04
N ASP A 11 -14.22 -19.02 -6.26
CA ASP A 11 -13.21 -19.38 -7.27
C ASP A 11 -12.31 -18.19 -7.65
N ARG A 12 -12.89 -16.99 -7.74
CA ARG A 12 -12.13 -15.74 -7.96
C ARG A 12 -11.23 -15.40 -6.79
N VAL A 13 -11.71 -15.56 -5.56
CA VAL A 13 -10.93 -15.31 -4.34
C VAL A 13 -9.75 -16.29 -4.25
N ILE A 14 -9.97 -17.58 -4.53
CA ILE A 14 -8.90 -18.60 -4.54
C ILE A 14 -7.85 -18.24 -5.58
N ARG A 15 -8.27 -17.95 -6.83
CA ARG A 15 -7.35 -17.57 -7.90
C ARG A 15 -6.52 -16.33 -7.56
N ALA A 16 -7.15 -15.28 -7.03
CA ALA A 16 -6.45 -14.07 -6.62
C ALA A 16 -5.41 -14.35 -5.52
N ALA A 17 -5.77 -15.20 -4.55
CA ALA A 17 -4.87 -15.59 -3.46
C ALA A 17 -3.67 -16.41 -3.95
N GLU A 18 -3.89 -17.34 -4.88
CA GLU A 18 -2.83 -18.17 -5.47
C GLU A 18 -1.86 -17.34 -6.32
N VAL A 19 -2.37 -16.41 -7.13
CA VAL A 19 -1.54 -15.46 -7.88
C VAL A 19 -0.67 -14.63 -6.94
N ALA A 20 -1.23 -14.11 -5.85
CA ALA A 20 -0.48 -13.36 -4.86
C ALA A 20 0.60 -14.24 -4.17
N LEU A 21 0.22 -15.43 -3.69
CA LEU A 21 1.15 -16.36 -3.04
C LEU A 21 2.31 -16.75 -3.96
N ALA A 22 2.05 -17.02 -5.24
CA ALA A 22 3.08 -17.33 -6.22
C ALA A 22 4.06 -16.17 -6.41
N ALA A 23 3.56 -14.93 -6.44
CA ALA A 23 4.37 -13.74 -6.70
C ALA A 23 5.24 -13.31 -5.50
N GLN A 24 4.70 -13.36 -4.28
CA GLN A 24 5.35 -12.75 -3.10
C GLN A 24 5.47 -13.67 -1.87
N LYS A 25 4.98 -14.93 -1.95
CA LYS A 25 4.98 -15.94 -0.87
C LYS A 25 4.12 -15.61 0.37
N TYR A 26 3.27 -14.59 0.24
CA TYR A 26 2.18 -14.30 1.16
C TYR A 26 0.99 -13.70 0.40
N VAL A 27 -0.17 -13.65 1.04
CA VAL A 27 -1.36 -12.97 0.52
C VAL A 27 -2.02 -12.15 1.63
N SER A 28 -2.42 -10.93 1.30
CA SER A 28 -3.20 -10.06 2.17
C SER A 28 -4.64 -9.89 1.68
N PRO A 29 -5.57 -9.45 2.56
CA PRO A 29 -6.91 -9.01 2.15
C PRO A 29 -6.92 -7.98 1.02
N VAL A 30 -5.92 -7.08 0.99
CA VAL A 30 -5.78 -6.07 -0.07
C VAL A 30 -5.46 -6.72 -1.41
N ASP A 31 -4.57 -7.71 -1.44
CA ASP A 31 -4.20 -8.42 -2.67
C ASP A 31 -5.41 -9.15 -3.26
N VAL A 32 -6.26 -9.74 -2.41
CA VAL A 32 -7.50 -10.39 -2.85
C VAL A 32 -8.46 -9.36 -3.45
N LEU A 33 -8.68 -8.22 -2.80
CA LEU A 33 -9.56 -7.16 -3.31
C LEU A 33 -9.09 -6.60 -4.65
N VAL A 34 -7.78 -6.45 -4.84
CA VAL A 34 -7.19 -6.05 -6.14
C VAL A 34 -7.33 -7.17 -7.17
N GLY A 35 -6.97 -8.40 -6.81
CA GLY A 35 -6.96 -9.54 -7.74
C GLY A 35 -8.35 -9.96 -8.22
N ILE A 36 -9.40 -9.73 -7.42
CA ILE A 36 -10.78 -9.90 -7.88
C ILE A 36 -11.34 -8.64 -8.57
N GLY A 37 -10.57 -7.55 -8.68
CA GLY A 37 -10.97 -6.32 -9.37
C GLY A 37 -11.98 -5.45 -8.60
N TRP A 38 -12.04 -5.58 -7.27
CA TRP A 38 -12.89 -4.72 -6.43
C TRP A 38 -12.15 -3.49 -5.90
N LEU A 39 -10.82 -3.49 -5.92
CA LEU A 39 -10.01 -2.36 -5.53
C LEU A 39 -9.08 -1.95 -6.66
N ASP A 40 -9.27 -0.73 -7.17
CA ASP A 40 -8.42 -0.15 -8.19
C ASP A 40 -7.01 0.20 -7.62
N PRO A 41 -5.92 -0.08 -8.35
CA PRO A 41 -4.56 0.26 -7.89
C PRO A 41 -4.34 1.76 -7.61
N GLY A 42 -4.99 2.65 -8.37
CA GLY A 42 -4.95 4.10 -8.14
C GLY A 42 -5.67 4.49 -6.84
N ALA A 43 -6.85 3.90 -6.58
CA ALA A 43 -7.56 4.05 -5.31
C ALA A 43 -6.76 3.54 -4.12
N LEU A 44 -6.13 2.36 -4.26
CA LEU A 44 -5.21 1.81 -3.26
C LEU A 44 -4.04 2.77 -3.00
N LYS A 45 -3.43 3.35 -4.03
CA LYS A 45 -2.34 4.33 -3.89
C LYS A 45 -2.78 5.55 -3.09
N ARG A 46 -3.96 6.12 -3.39
CA ARG A 46 -4.52 7.27 -2.65
C ARG A 46 -4.78 6.94 -1.18
N TRP A 47 -5.36 5.77 -0.90
CA TRP A 47 -5.55 5.30 0.47
C TRP A 47 -4.22 5.11 1.21
N ARG A 48 -3.21 4.50 0.55
CA ARG A 48 -1.85 4.39 1.10
C ARG A 48 -1.19 5.74 1.36
N GLN A 49 -1.59 6.80 0.66
CA GLN A 49 -1.15 8.18 0.87
C GLN A 49 -1.99 8.94 1.91
N GLY A 50 -2.95 8.29 2.55
CA GLY A 50 -3.82 8.91 3.56
C GLY A 50 -4.88 9.85 2.97
N GLN A 51 -5.08 9.85 1.66
CA GLN A 51 -6.07 10.70 0.97
C GLN A 51 -7.50 10.14 1.02
N VAL A 52 -7.68 8.95 1.61
CA VAL A 52 -8.96 8.27 1.78
C VAL A 52 -9.04 7.77 3.22
N ASP A 53 -10.09 8.13 3.94
CA ASP A 53 -10.19 7.84 5.38
C ASP A 53 -10.22 6.33 5.71
N TYR A 54 -10.83 5.52 4.84
CA TYR A 54 -10.87 4.06 4.99
C TYR A 54 -10.99 3.32 3.66
N LEU A 55 -10.38 2.14 3.56
CA LEU A 55 -10.25 1.36 2.31
C LEU A 55 -11.60 0.95 1.71
N GLU A 56 -12.54 0.50 2.54
CA GLU A 56 -13.87 0.08 2.09
C GLU A 56 -14.64 1.20 1.35
N ARG A 57 -14.30 2.47 1.56
CA ARG A 57 -14.92 3.61 0.86
C ARG A 57 -14.68 3.56 -0.64
N VAL A 58 -13.49 3.10 -1.04
CA VAL A 58 -13.03 3.10 -2.44
C VAL A 58 -13.03 1.70 -3.04
N THR A 59 -13.55 0.72 -2.31
CA THR A 59 -13.80 -0.63 -2.83
C THR A 59 -15.09 -0.60 -3.64
N GLN A 60 -15.05 -1.09 -4.88
CA GLN A 60 -16.12 -1.01 -5.89
C GLN A 60 -17.22 -2.06 -5.66
N THR A 61 -17.70 -2.18 -4.43
CA THR A 61 -18.80 -3.07 -4.05
C THR A 61 -19.41 -2.67 -2.69
N ASN A 62 -20.35 -3.46 -2.17
CA ASN A 62 -20.99 -3.20 -0.88
C ASN A 62 -20.36 -4.01 0.28
N LEU A 63 -20.53 -3.52 1.52
CA LEU A 63 -19.93 -4.10 2.73
C LEU A 63 -20.29 -5.58 2.96
N PRO A 64 -21.53 -6.05 2.73
CA PRO A 64 -21.85 -7.46 2.85
C PRO A 64 -21.04 -8.36 1.91
N ARG A 65 -20.85 -7.94 0.64
CA ARG A 65 -20.04 -8.68 -0.34
C ARG A 65 -18.57 -8.69 0.03
N ILE A 66 -18.04 -7.57 0.52
CA ILE A 66 -16.66 -7.51 1.04
C ILE A 66 -16.50 -8.49 2.20
N SER A 67 -17.43 -8.46 3.16
CA SER A 67 -17.41 -9.36 4.33
C SER A 67 -17.46 -10.83 3.93
N GLU A 68 -18.25 -11.18 2.92
CA GLU A 68 -18.34 -12.54 2.38
C GLU A 68 -17.04 -12.97 1.70
N ALA A 69 -16.46 -12.13 0.83
CA ALA A 69 -15.17 -12.41 0.21
C ALA A 69 -14.06 -12.59 1.25
N MET A 70 -14.02 -11.75 2.28
CA MET A 70 -13.03 -11.85 3.36
C MET A 70 -13.22 -13.12 4.21
N LYS A 71 -14.46 -13.59 4.40
CA LYS A 71 -14.73 -14.89 5.06
C LYS A 71 -14.21 -16.05 4.20
N LEU A 72 -14.54 -16.07 2.91
CA LEU A 72 -14.07 -17.10 1.97
C LEU A 72 -12.54 -17.14 1.90
N PHE A 73 -11.91 -15.98 1.81
CA PHE A 73 -10.45 -15.85 1.80
C PHE A 73 -9.82 -16.48 3.05
N ARG A 74 -10.29 -16.13 4.25
CA ARG A 74 -9.75 -16.69 5.50
C ARG A 74 -9.98 -18.19 5.60
N SER A 75 -11.17 -18.68 5.25
CA SER A 75 -11.45 -20.12 5.25
C SER A 75 -10.51 -20.88 4.32
N CYS A 76 -10.24 -20.35 3.12
CA CYS A 76 -9.29 -20.93 2.19
C CYS A 76 -7.84 -20.90 2.72
N ALA A 77 -7.43 -19.77 3.30
CA ALA A 77 -6.09 -19.63 3.87
C ALA A 77 -5.82 -20.60 5.03
N THR A 78 -6.80 -20.75 5.94
CA THR A 78 -6.73 -21.75 7.02
C THR A 78 -6.71 -23.18 6.46
N ALA A 79 -7.56 -23.50 5.48
CA ALA A 79 -7.61 -24.84 4.89
C ALA A 79 -6.30 -25.22 4.17
N LYS A 80 -5.58 -24.22 3.62
CA LYS A 80 -4.26 -24.39 3.01
C LYS A 80 -3.10 -24.38 4.03
N GLY A 81 -3.38 -24.32 5.33
CA GLY A 81 -2.33 -24.33 6.37
C GLY A 81 -1.45 -23.07 6.41
N LEU A 82 -1.91 -21.96 5.82
CA LEU A 82 -1.11 -20.73 5.79
C LEU A 82 -0.97 -20.13 7.20
N ILE A 83 0.17 -19.50 7.44
CA ILE A 83 0.49 -18.94 8.76
C ILE A 83 0.03 -17.48 8.82
N PRO A 84 -0.84 -17.10 9.78
CA PRO A 84 -1.27 -15.73 9.94
C PRO A 84 -0.15 -14.88 10.56
N SER A 85 0.08 -13.69 10.00
CA SER A 85 0.99 -12.69 10.54
C SER A 85 0.36 -11.31 10.44
N GLU A 86 0.27 -10.59 11.55
CA GLU A 86 -0.25 -9.22 11.54
C GLU A 86 0.78 -8.23 10.99
N THR A 87 0.33 -7.28 10.16
CA THR A 87 1.16 -6.22 9.59
C THR A 87 0.56 -4.85 9.91
N HIS A 88 1.38 -3.90 10.37
CA HIS A 88 0.94 -2.54 10.60
C HIS A 88 0.87 -1.75 9.29
N TYR A 89 -0.26 -1.09 9.06
CA TYR A 89 -0.45 -0.24 7.88
C TYR A 89 -0.38 1.22 8.30
N VAL A 90 0.66 1.90 7.88
CA VAL A 90 0.84 3.35 8.04
C VAL A 90 0.86 4.05 6.70
N ALA A 91 0.40 5.30 6.67
CA ALA A 91 0.40 6.13 5.49
C ALA A 91 1.83 6.35 4.98
N ARG A 92 1.94 6.52 3.66
CA ARG A 92 3.18 6.85 2.95
C ARG A 92 3.45 8.37 2.99
N THR A 93 3.22 8.95 4.15
CA THR A 93 3.44 10.37 4.47
C THR A 93 4.43 10.47 5.65
N PRO A 94 5.09 11.62 5.87
CA PRO A 94 6.03 11.77 6.97
C PRO A 94 5.40 11.55 8.35
N SER A 95 4.10 11.84 8.52
CA SER A 95 3.37 11.63 9.77
C SER A 95 3.09 10.17 10.10
N ARG A 96 3.19 9.25 9.13
CA ARG A 96 3.00 7.80 9.31
C ARG A 96 1.70 7.44 10.04
N GLN A 97 0.63 8.19 9.82
CA GLN A 97 -0.68 7.92 10.42
C GLN A 97 -1.12 6.47 10.12
N THR A 98 -1.68 5.78 11.12
CA THR A 98 -2.27 4.45 10.94
C THR A 98 -3.43 4.51 9.95
N LEU A 99 -3.39 3.64 8.94
CA LEU A 99 -4.45 3.52 7.95
C LEU A 99 -5.58 2.65 8.48
N ARG A 100 -6.82 3.08 8.21
CA ARG A 100 -8.03 2.35 8.55
C ARG A 100 -8.57 1.62 7.33
N PHE A 101 -9.05 0.41 7.51
CA PHE A 101 -9.61 -0.39 6.42
C PHE A 101 -11.13 -0.25 6.36
N SER A 102 -11.81 -0.37 7.50
CA SER A 102 -13.27 -0.51 7.54
C SER A 102 -13.99 0.80 7.81
N LYS A 103 -15.23 0.91 7.30
CA LYS A 103 -16.15 1.99 7.66
C LYS A 103 -16.45 1.99 9.16
N SER A 104 -16.50 0.82 9.80
CA SER A 104 -16.83 0.69 11.24
C SER A 104 -15.68 1.11 12.16
N GLY A 105 -14.43 0.89 11.75
CA GLY A 105 -13.26 1.05 12.61
C GLY A 105 -13.18 0.02 13.74
N ASN A 106 -13.98 -1.05 13.68
CA ASN A 106 -14.00 -2.09 14.69
C ASN A 106 -12.62 -2.77 14.77
N PRO A 107 -11.95 -2.79 15.94
CA PRO A 107 -10.59 -3.32 16.08
C PRO A 107 -10.42 -4.76 15.59
N THR A 108 -11.44 -5.60 15.75
CA THR A 108 -11.42 -6.98 15.26
C THR A 108 -11.42 -7.02 13.73
N ILE A 109 -12.24 -6.20 13.08
CA ILE A 109 -12.28 -6.10 11.62
C ILE A 109 -10.96 -5.54 11.09
N GLU A 110 -10.42 -4.49 11.72
CA GLU A 110 -9.13 -3.91 11.35
C GLU A 110 -8.00 -4.95 11.46
N ARG A 111 -7.95 -5.73 12.54
CA ARG A 111 -6.98 -6.82 12.69
C ARG A 111 -7.10 -7.86 11.57
N LEU A 112 -8.32 -8.27 11.23
CA LEU A 112 -8.56 -9.23 10.14
C LEU A 112 -8.06 -8.70 8.79
N TYR A 113 -8.16 -7.39 8.54
CA TYR A 113 -7.58 -6.75 7.36
C TYR A 113 -6.05 -6.69 7.38
N ARG A 114 -5.46 -6.50 8.57
CA ARG A 114 -4.00 -6.45 8.78
C ARG A 114 -3.32 -7.81 8.74
N THR A 115 -4.06 -8.90 8.90
CA THR A 115 -3.49 -10.26 8.86
C THR A 115 -3.12 -10.66 7.43
N HIS A 116 -1.83 -10.85 7.21
CA HIS A 116 -1.28 -11.50 6.03
C HIS A 116 -1.19 -13.01 6.28
N TRP A 117 -1.36 -13.80 5.23
CA TRP A 117 -1.26 -15.25 5.28
C TRP A 117 -0.03 -15.69 4.50
N ILE A 118 0.94 -16.25 5.21
CA ILE A 118 2.27 -16.59 4.71
C ILE A 118 2.32 -18.07 4.35
N SER A 119 2.99 -18.38 3.24
CA SER A 119 3.24 -19.75 2.81
C SER A 119 4.03 -20.53 3.87
N ASP A 120 3.56 -21.74 4.15
CA ASP A 120 4.19 -22.70 5.07
C ASP A 120 5.45 -23.36 4.46
N GLU A 121 5.60 -23.35 3.13
CA GLU A 121 6.76 -23.83 2.38
C GLU A 121 8.06 -23.07 2.70
N LEU A 122 7.95 -21.86 3.25
CA LEU A 122 9.10 -21.06 3.63
C LEU A 122 9.72 -21.59 4.93
N SER A 123 11.05 -21.68 4.99
CA SER A 123 11.73 -21.89 6.27
C SER A 123 11.42 -20.74 7.25
N GLU A 124 11.48 -21.02 8.55
CA GLU A 124 11.19 -20.04 9.61
C GLU A 124 11.97 -18.73 9.42
N LYS A 125 13.28 -18.82 9.20
CA LYS A 125 14.14 -17.66 8.93
C LYS A 125 13.71 -16.85 7.69
N LYS A 126 13.18 -17.50 6.66
CA LYS A 126 12.64 -16.79 5.47
C LYS A 126 11.30 -16.12 5.80
N ARG A 127 10.47 -16.75 6.63
CA ARG A 127 9.21 -16.18 7.12
C ARG A 127 9.46 -14.94 7.97
N GLU A 128 10.36 -15.01 8.95
CA GLU A 128 10.73 -13.87 9.79
C GLU A 128 11.21 -12.67 8.96
N ARG A 129 12.12 -12.90 8.01
CA ARG A 129 12.61 -11.85 7.09
C ARG A 129 11.48 -11.26 6.24
N LEU A 130 10.51 -12.08 5.85
CA LEU A 130 9.35 -11.63 5.10
C LEU A 130 8.46 -10.74 5.96
N VAL A 131 8.13 -11.18 7.19
CA VAL A 131 7.35 -10.41 8.17
C VAL A 131 8.03 -9.09 8.52
N GLU A 132 9.34 -9.11 8.75
CA GLU A 132 10.12 -7.91 9.00
C GLU A 132 10.05 -6.96 7.80
N ARG A 133 10.19 -7.50 6.58
CA ARG A 133 10.10 -6.69 5.36
C ARG A 133 8.71 -6.09 5.14
N THR A 134 7.65 -6.85 5.38
CA THR A 134 6.27 -6.37 5.18
C THR A 134 5.80 -5.42 6.28
N SER A 135 6.34 -5.54 7.49
CA SER A 135 6.04 -4.65 8.63
C SER A 135 6.80 -3.32 8.60
N ARG A 136 7.91 -3.23 7.85
CA ARG A 136 8.63 -1.97 7.67
C ARG A 136 7.76 -0.89 7.04
N ALA A 137 7.87 0.33 7.55
CA ALA A 137 7.17 1.49 7.01
C ALA A 137 7.52 1.68 5.53
N PRO A 138 6.53 1.98 4.66
CA PRO A 138 6.78 2.15 3.24
C PRO A 138 7.72 3.33 2.99
N GLU A 139 8.66 3.19 2.07
CA GLU A 139 9.61 4.26 1.73
C GLU A 139 8.88 5.53 1.29
N LEU A 140 9.26 6.71 1.79
CA LEU A 140 8.61 7.95 1.35
C LEU A 140 8.89 8.20 -0.14
N VAL A 141 7.93 8.77 -0.86
CA VAL A 141 8.09 9.13 -2.27
C VAL A 141 7.86 10.62 -2.42
N VAL A 142 8.86 11.29 -2.95
CA VAL A 142 8.83 12.71 -3.30
C VAL A 142 8.84 12.80 -4.82
N ILE A 143 8.08 13.72 -5.38
CA ILE A 143 7.90 13.91 -6.80
C ILE A 143 8.64 15.18 -7.20
N GLN A 144 9.51 15.07 -8.18
CA GLN A 144 10.01 16.22 -8.93
C GLN A 144 8.97 16.54 -10.02
N PRO A 145 8.21 17.64 -9.90
CA PRO A 145 7.17 17.99 -10.84
C PRO A 145 7.79 18.42 -12.17
N LEU A 146 7.01 18.33 -13.26
CA LEU A 146 7.46 18.73 -14.59
C LEU A 146 7.38 20.25 -14.83
N ASN A 147 6.54 20.93 -14.04
CA ASN A 147 6.33 22.37 -14.04
C ASN A 147 5.98 22.85 -12.63
N ASP A 148 5.91 24.16 -12.48
CA ASP A 148 5.67 24.90 -11.24
C ASP A 148 4.19 25.29 -11.05
N THR A 149 3.26 24.68 -11.79
CA THR A 149 1.82 25.04 -11.73
C THR A 149 1.10 24.49 -10.50
N TRP A 150 1.74 23.60 -9.74
CA TRP A 150 1.17 23.04 -8.53
C TRP A 150 1.25 24.03 -7.36
N LYS A 151 0.37 23.91 -6.37
CA LYS A 151 0.40 24.72 -5.16
C LYS A 151 0.38 23.83 -3.93
N CYS A 152 1.27 24.09 -2.98
CA CYS A 152 1.25 23.42 -1.70
C CYS A 152 -0.07 23.74 -1.00
N HIS A 153 -0.85 22.72 -0.67
CA HIS A 153 -2.15 22.92 -0.03
C HIS A 153 -2.05 23.53 1.39
N ARG A 154 -0.86 23.47 2.03
CA ARG A 154 -0.62 24.01 3.38
C ARG A 154 -0.22 25.49 3.37
N CYS A 155 0.62 25.91 2.43
CA CYS A 155 1.20 27.27 2.42
C CYS A 155 0.95 28.07 1.14
N GLY A 156 0.27 27.50 0.14
CA GLY A 156 0.00 28.15 -1.15
C GLY A 156 1.21 28.35 -2.07
N GLY A 157 2.42 27.98 -1.65
CA GLY A 157 3.66 28.16 -2.43
C GLY A 157 3.95 27.01 -3.40
N THR A 158 5.01 27.17 -4.19
CA THR A 158 5.61 26.13 -5.06
C THR A 158 6.98 25.70 -4.52
N ALA A 159 7.48 24.56 -4.98
CA ALA A 159 8.84 24.08 -4.71
C ALA A 159 9.29 23.09 -5.80
N ASP A 160 10.59 22.78 -5.82
CA ASP A 160 11.17 21.80 -6.75
C ASP A 160 10.74 20.36 -6.50
N LEU A 161 10.28 20.09 -5.27
CA LEU A 161 9.94 18.76 -4.80
C LEU A 161 8.65 18.82 -3.99
N LEU A 162 7.75 17.88 -4.26
CA LEU A 162 6.47 17.75 -3.57
C LEU A 162 6.24 16.33 -3.07
N ILE A 163 5.45 16.19 -2.02
CA ILE A 163 4.91 14.90 -1.57
C ILE A 163 3.39 14.95 -1.65
N MET A 164 2.79 13.84 -2.07
CA MET A 164 1.34 13.70 -2.06
C MET A 164 0.88 13.30 -0.67
N GLU A 165 0.05 14.14 -0.06
CA GLU A 165 -0.69 13.83 1.17
C GLU A 165 -2.15 14.29 1.02
N SER A 166 -2.94 14.21 2.09
CA SER A 166 -4.32 14.70 2.09
C SER A 166 -4.37 16.17 2.52
N PRO A 167 -5.15 17.05 1.85
CA PRO A 167 -5.97 16.81 0.66
C PRO A 167 -5.21 16.92 -0.68
N GLY A 168 -3.93 17.31 -0.68
CA GLY A 168 -3.22 17.57 -1.93
C GLY A 168 -1.70 17.58 -1.81
N PRO A 169 -0.98 18.06 -2.85
CA PRO A 169 0.47 18.12 -2.83
C PRO A 169 0.96 19.07 -1.73
N ALA A 170 2.10 18.74 -1.11
CA ALA A 170 2.74 19.56 -0.10
C ALA A 170 4.24 19.66 -0.35
N CYS A 171 4.82 20.83 -0.06
CA CYS A 171 6.27 21.02 -0.19
C CYS A 171 7.02 20.31 0.94
N MET A 172 8.32 20.03 0.71
CA MET A 172 9.17 19.36 1.69
C MET A 172 9.26 20.12 3.03
N ARG A 173 9.20 21.45 3.00
CA ARG A 173 9.18 22.28 4.22
C ARG A 173 7.96 22.01 5.06
N CYS A 174 6.76 22.10 4.48
CA CYS A 174 5.52 21.90 5.23
C CYS A 174 5.30 20.47 5.71
N THR A 175 6.06 19.51 5.18
CA THR A 175 6.01 18.10 5.58
C THR A 175 7.18 17.65 6.45
N GLY A 176 8.03 18.59 6.89
CA GLY A 176 9.15 18.32 7.79
C GLY A 176 10.22 17.42 7.17
N LEU A 177 10.50 17.62 5.88
CA LEU A 177 11.52 16.93 5.10
C LEU A 177 12.57 17.89 4.51
N ALA A 178 12.53 19.19 4.84
CA ALA A 178 13.45 20.18 4.28
C ALA A 178 14.91 20.02 4.75
N ASP A 179 15.14 19.21 5.77
CA ASP A 179 16.46 18.81 6.28
C ASP A 179 17.14 17.73 5.42
N LEU A 180 16.41 17.12 4.48
CA LEU A 180 16.97 16.10 3.60
C LEU A 180 17.78 16.71 2.45
N GLU A 181 18.96 16.15 2.20
CA GLU A 181 19.80 16.51 1.06
C GLU A 181 19.47 15.66 -0.17
N PHE A 182 19.39 16.30 -1.34
CA PHE A 182 19.08 15.61 -2.59
C PHE A 182 20.31 14.91 -3.16
N LEU A 183 20.25 13.57 -3.19
CA LEU A 183 21.23 12.74 -3.90
C LEU A 183 20.71 12.42 -5.30
N GLY A 184 21.38 12.96 -6.33
CA GLY A 184 21.07 12.67 -7.73
C GLY A 184 21.24 11.18 -8.09
N ALA A 185 20.58 10.76 -9.17
CA ALA A 185 20.78 9.44 -9.74
C ALA A 185 22.20 9.30 -10.34
N GLY A 186 22.74 8.08 -10.37
CA GLY A 186 23.99 7.78 -11.09
C GLY A 186 24.89 6.76 -10.39
N ASN A 187 24.88 6.71 -9.05
CA ASN A 187 25.71 5.76 -8.29
C ASN A 187 24.88 4.91 -7.34
N ALA A 188 24.48 3.71 -7.78
CA ALA A 188 23.64 2.80 -7.01
C ALA A 188 24.29 2.33 -5.70
N LEU A 189 25.62 2.17 -5.66
CA LEU A 189 26.33 1.78 -4.42
C LEU A 189 26.27 2.92 -3.38
N LEU A 190 26.47 4.15 -3.82
CA LEU A 190 26.34 5.33 -2.96
C LEU A 190 24.91 5.47 -2.45
N THR A 191 23.90 5.37 -3.31
CA THR A 191 22.48 5.44 -2.90
C THR A 191 22.13 4.38 -1.86
N ARG A 192 22.56 3.12 -2.06
CA ARG A 192 22.32 2.04 -1.09
C ARG A 192 23.00 2.32 0.24
N ARG A 193 24.25 2.80 0.23
CA ARG A 193 25.03 3.11 1.44
C ARG A 193 24.42 4.27 2.22
N VAL A 194 24.04 5.35 1.54
CA VAL A 194 23.37 6.51 2.15
C VAL A 194 22.04 6.07 2.75
N LYS A 195 21.18 5.39 1.97
CA LYS A 195 19.89 4.88 2.46
C LYS A 195 20.02 3.98 3.70
N ALA A 196 21.04 3.13 3.75
CA ALA A 196 21.29 2.25 4.90
C ALA A 196 21.77 2.99 6.15
N LYS A 197 22.44 4.14 5.99
CA LYS A 197 22.98 4.95 7.12
C LYS A 197 22.07 6.10 7.53
N SER A 198 21.11 6.49 6.68
CA SER A 198 20.21 7.61 6.96
C SER A 198 18.98 7.15 7.76
N PRO A 199 18.69 7.77 8.92
CA PRO A 199 17.51 7.44 9.72
C PRO A 199 16.20 7.79 9.00
N ARG A 200 16.23 8.79 8.11
CA ARG A 200 15.12 9.22 7.27
C ARG A 200 15.61 9.40 5.83
N HIS A 201 14.82 8.94 4.89
CA HIS A 201 15.07 9.12 3.46
C HIS A 201 13.74 9.13 2.71
N ALA A 202 13.76 9.71 1.52
CA ALA A 202 12.67 9.65 0.56
C ALA A 202 13.23 9.41 -0.84
N VAL A 203 12.55 8.60 -1.62
CA VAL A 203 12.90 8.38 -3.03
C VAL A 203 12.27 9.48 -3.85
N VAL A 204 13.12 10.18 -4.60
CA VAL A 204 12.66 11.14 -5.60
C VAL A 204 12.31 10.39 -6.88
N VAL A 205 11.09 10.61 -7.37
CA VAL A 205 10.63 10.15 -8.68
C VAL A 205 10.36 11.37 -9.55
N ARG A 206 10.67 11.25 -10.83
CA ARG A 206 10.33 12.24 -11.85
C ARG A 206 9.48 11.53 -12.90
N PHE A 207 8.35 12.13 -13.27
CA PHE A 207 7.57 11.60 -14.38
C PHE A 207 8.38 11.77 -15.68
N SER A 208 8.46 10.71 -16.50
CA SER A 208 8.95 10.85 -17.86
C SER A 208 7.98 11.75 -18.62
N LYS A 209 8.48 12.78 -19.31
CA LYS A 209 7.67 13.49 -20.30
C LYS A 209 7.22 12.45 -21.32
N THR A 210 5.91 12.19 -21.41
CA THR A 210 5.37 11.51 -22.59
C THR A 210 5.72 12.41 -23.78
N PRO A 211 6.32 11.91 -24.87
CA PRO A 211 6.38 12.69 -26.11
C PRO A 211 4.94 13.07 -26.46
N GLY A 212 4.66 14.36 -26.61
CA GLY A 212 3.39 14.78 -27.19
C GLY A 212 3.24 14.17 -28.59
N PRO A 213 2.01 13.96 -29.10
CA PRO A 213 1.84 13.61 -30.50
C PRO A 213 2.47 14.71 -31.36
N LEU A 214 3.29 14.29 -32.32
CA LEU A 214 3.89 15.14 -33.36
C LEU A 214 2.80 15.82 -34.19
#